data_AF-A0AAE0C8Q1-F1
#
_entry.id   AF-A0AAE0C8Q1-F1
#
_cell.length_a   1.000
_cell.length_b   1.000
_cell.length_c   1.000
_cell.angle_alpha   90.00
_cell.angle_beta   90.00
_cell.angle_gamma   90.00
#
_symmetry.space_group_name_H-M   'P 1'
#
loop_
_entity.id
_entity.type
_entity.pdbx_description
1 polymer ?
#
loop_
_entity_poly.entity_id
_entity_poly.type
_entity_poly.pdbx_seq_one_letter_code
_entity_poly.pdbx_strand_id
1 'polypeptide(L)'
;MKICVLPNGEFTTHRKLVPRSSLRARSSRVIRAATCSDCSPKMSKAASDGQVYKSAPASPEIQRLSIEVDRVLTTSPSGAPTTREGWDIRAYPPKQRATVQTARKLARKLSYLHGGTCERCWLQARHKGPQCICQQVLPLPFRHRLWIYTHHDEVLLAADTCKLLLAAYPGKARLIVGDLPKHEEELFQVLQRRGNKAFVLFPAENASSFAKLAGLSSAADGSSEIGVTSHPLSSTRETEDEVPEEWDIVVLDGTWEQARRLNSRLPASARALTLCPSPRFAHPG
;
A
#
# COMPACT_ATOMS: atom_id res chain seq x y z
N MET A 1 4.16 -14.77 -19.01
CA MET A 1 3.41 -13.74 -19.76
C MET A 1 4.38 -12.59 -19.99
N LYS A 2 4.72 -12.28 -21.25
CA LYS A 2 5.56 -11.12 -21.57
C LYS A 2 4.63 -10.07 -22.17
N ILE A 3 4.65 -8.87 -21.59
CA ILE A 3 3.94 -7.70 -22.12
C ILE A 3 4.99 -6.88 -22.85
N CYS A 4 4.79 -6.64 -24.14
CA CYS A 4 5.61 -5.74 -24.93
C CYS A 4 4.78 -4.49 -25.20
N VAL A 5 5.34 -3.33 -24.86
CA VAL A 5 4.75 -2.03 -25.14
C VAL A 5 5.31 -1.54 -26.45
N LEU A 6 4.44 -1.26 -27.41
CA LEU A 6 4.85 -0.74 -28.71
C LEU A 6 5.03 0.79 -28.66
N PRO A 7 5.83 1.39 -29.57
CA PRO A 7 6.13 2.82 -29.57
C PRO A 7 4.91 3.74 -29.71
N ASN A 8 3.78 3.21 -30.18
CA ASN A 8 2.51 3.92 -30.32
C ASN A 8 1.60 3.81 -29.06
N GLY A 9 2.07 3.19 -27.98
CA GLY A 9 1.31 3.06 -26.74
C GLY A 9 0.32 1.89 -26.71
N GLU A 10 0.31 1.04 -27.73
CA GLU A 10 -0.52 -0.17 -27.76
C GLU A 10 0.16 -1.34 -27.03
N PHE A 11 -0.68 -2.17 -26.40
CA PHE A 11 -0.25 -3.37 -25.68
C PHE A 11 -0.65 -4.62 -26.45
N THR A 12 0.29 -5.50 -26.74
CA THR A 12 -0.02 -6.83 -27.29
C THR A 12 0.38 -7.91 -26.29
N THR A 13 -0.44 -8.95 -26.17
CA THR A 13 -0.15 -10.10 -25.32
C THR A 13 0.08 -11.34 -26.18
N HIS A 14 1.33 -11.79 -26.26
CA HIS A 14 1.64 -13.08 -26.88
C HIS A 14 1.49 -14.22 -25.87
N ARG A 15 0.39 -14.96 -25.98
CA ARG A 15 0.18 -16.22 -25.24
C ARG A 15 0.75 -17.36 -26.08
N LYS A 16 1.94 -17.85 -25.73
CA LYS A 16 2.49 -19.08 -26.31
C LYS A 16 1.66 -20.25 -25.78
N LEU A 17 0.69 -20.73 -26.56
CA LEU A 17 -0.05 -21.96 -26.27
C LEU A 17 0.90 -23.13 -26.48
N VAL A 18 1.29 -23.79 -25.39
CA VAL A 18 1.98 -25.09 -25.46
C VAL A 18 0.88 -26.16 -25.46
N PRO A 19 0.84 -27.07 -26.45
CA PRO A 19 -0.15 -28.14 -26.44
C PRO A 19 0.13 -29.11 -25.28
N ARG A 20 -0.92 -29.46 -24.54
CA ARG A 20 -0.89 -30.54 -23.55
C ARG A 20 -1.04 -31.88 -24.28
N SER A 21 0.03 -32.67 -24.30
CA SER A 21 -0.09 -34.11 -24.55
C SER A 21 0.93 -34.91 -23.73
N SER A 22 0.39 -35.98 -23.11
CA SER A 22 1.04 -37.15 -22.51
C SER A 22 1.76 -37.03 -21.15
N LEU A 23 1.10 -37.61 -20.14
CA LEU A 23 1.69 -38.28 -18.99
C LEU A 23 2.43 -39.57 -19.44
N ARG A 24 3.67 -39.78 -19.00
CA ARG A 24 4.12 -40.93 -18.16
C ARG A 24 5.65 -41.12 -18.17
N ALA A 25 6.08 -41.74 -17.07
CA ALA A 25 7.28 -42.55 -16.85
C ALA A 25 8.55 -41.88 -16.27
N ARG A 26 8.94 -42.47 -15.15
CA ARG A 26 10.17 -42.29 -14.36
C ARG A 26 11.42 -42.56 -15.20
N SER A 27 12.51 -41.82 -14.95
CA SER A 27 13.82 -42.43 -14.70
C SER A 27 14.80 -41.38 -14.18
N SER A 28 15.43 -41.70 -13.05
CA SER A 28 16.62 -41.04 -12.54
C SER A 28 17.74 -41.12 -13.59
N ARG A 29 18.27 -39.97 -14.01
CA ARG A 29 19.57 -39.89 -14.69
C ARG A 29 20.37 -38.75 -14.08
N VAL A 30 21.53 -39.13 -13.54
CA VAL A 30 22.63 -38.26 -13.17
C VAL A 30 23.11 -37.54 -14.44
N ILE A 31 22.99 -36.22 -14.47
CA ILE A 31 23.59 -35.40 -15.53
C ILE A 31 25.01 -35.05 -15.08
N ARG A 32 25.99 -35.70 -15.69
CA ARG A 32 27.40 -35.24 -15.67
C ARG A 32 27.48 -33.95 -16.48
N ALA A 33 28.06 -32.91 -15.89
CA ALA A 33 28.40 -31.67 -16.56
C ALA A 33 29.45 -31.95 -17.64
N ALA A 34 29.13 -31.66 -18.90
CA ALA A 34 30.10 -31.56 -19.96
C ALA A 34 30.81 -30.20 -19.82
N THR A 35 32.13 -30.23 -19.62
CA THR A 35 32.98 -29.05 -19.68
C THR A 35 33.09 -28.58 -21.12
N CYS A 36 32.46 -27.45 -21.45
CA CYS A 36 32.68 -26.75 -22.72
C CYS A 36 34.00 -25.99 -22.62
N SER A 37 35.03 -26.46 -23.33
CA SER A 37 36.40 -25.92 -23.28
C SER A 37 36.66 -24.72 -24.21
N ASP A 38 35.68 -24.24 -24.99
CA ASP A 38 35.90 -23.14 -25.94
C ASP A 38 34.78 -22.09 -25.92
N CYS A 39 34.74 -21.31 -24.83
CA CYS A 39 34.08 -20.01 -24.82
C CYS A 39 34.91 -19.05 -23.98
N SER A 40 36.02 -18.56 -24.55
CA SER A 40 36.74 -17.42 -24.01
C SER A 40 35.86 -16.16 -24.16
N PRO A 41 35.38 -15.54 -23.08
CA PRO A 41 34.74 -14.23 -23.18
C PRO A 41 35.87 -13.21 -23.36
N LYS A 42 35.91 -12.55 -24.52
CA LYS A 42 36.70 -11.33 -24.68
C LYS A 42 36.11 -10.29 -23.72
N MET A 43 36.71 -10.16 -22.54
CA MET A 43 36.42 -9.08 -21.60
C MET A 43 36.98 -7.78 -22.19
N SER A 44 36.16 -7.06 -22.94
CA SER A 44 36.38 -5.63 -23.14
C SER A 44 36.20 -4.95 -21.80
N LYS A 45 37.28 -4.41 -21.24
CA LYS A 45 37.27 -3.46 -20.12
C LYS A 45 36.49 -2.21 -20.55
N ALA A 46 35.17 -2.25 -20.42
CA ALA A 46 34.43 -1.03 -20.16
C ALA A 46 34.66 -0.72 -18.68
N ALA A 47 35.47 0.32 -18.42
CA ALA A 47 35.49 0.98 -17.13
C ALA A 47 34.09 1.58 -16.92
N SER A 48 33.15 0.79 -16.40
CA SER A 48 31.93 1.32 -15.83
C SER A 48 32.36 2.03 -14.56
N ASP A 49 32.30 3.36 -14.56
CA ASP A 49 32.35 4.16 -13.36
C ASP A 49 31.40 3.52 -12.35
N GLY A 50 31.99 2.82 -11.39
CA GLY A 50 31.28 2.17 -10.30
C GLY A 50 30.79 3.26 -9.39
N GLN A 51 29.74 3.96 -9.81
CA GLN A 51 29.02 4.88 -8.96
C GLN A 51 28.41 4.02 -7.87
N VAL A 52 29.12 3.97 -6.74
CA VAL A 52 28.65 3.34 -5.51
C VAL A 52 27.37 4.09 -5.16
N TYR A 53 26.23 3.53 -5.54
CA TYR A 53 24.94 4.03 -5.10
C TYR A 53 24.95 3.92 -3.58
N LYS A 54 25.24 5.03 -2.91
CA LYS A 54 25.04 5.16 -1.47
C LYS A 54 23.60 4.74 -1.22
N SER A 55 23.42 3.65 -0.48
CA SER A 55 22.11 3.18 -0.10
C SER A 55 21.37 4.34 0.56
N ALA A 56 20.24 4.74 -0.02
CA ALA A 56 19.39 5.74 0.59
C ALA A 56 19.06 5.28 2.03
N PRO A 57 18.95 6.21 3.00
CA PRO A 57 18.55 5.85 4.35
C PRO A 57 17.22 5.10 4.30
N ALA A 58 17.10 4.13 5.20
CA ALA A 58 15.90 3.32 5.35
C ALA A 58 14.64 4.20 5.44
N SER A 59 13.57 3.76 4.76
CA SER A 59 12.31 4.49 4.81
C SER A 59 11.82 4.56 6.27
N PRO A 60 11.42 5.74 6.81
CA PRO A 60 10.91 5.84 8.17
C PRO A 60 9.78 4.84 8.46
N GLU A 61 8.95 4.56 7.46
CA GLU A 61 7.85 3.59 7.59
C GLU A 61 8.36 2.14 7.70
N ILE A 62 9.44 1.78 7.01
CA ILE A 62 10.06 0.44 7.13
C ILE A 62 10.76 0.29 8.47
N GLN A 63 11.42 1.34 8.96
CA GLN A 63 12.03 1.33 10.29
C GLN A 63 10.97 1.12 11.39
N ARG A 64 9.86 1.87 11.35
CA ARG A 64 8.75 1.69 12.29
C ARG A 64 8.15 0.30 12.22
N LEU A 65 7.93 -0.21 11.00
CA LEU A 65 7.42 -1.55 10.79
C LEU A 65 8.36 -2.60 11.41
N SER A 66 9.67 -2.47 11.19
CA SER A 66 10.67 -3.38 11.76
C SER A 66 10.63 -3.37 13.30
N ILE A 67 10.56 -2.18 13.91
CA ILE A 67 10.47 -2.03 15.37
C ILE A 67 9.20 -2.72 15.90
N GLU A 68 8.05 -2.50 15.27
CA GLU A 68 6.80 -3.12 15.72
C GLU A 68 6.81 -4.64 15.54
N VAL A 69 7.33 -5.12 14.41
CA VAL A 69 7.52 -6.55 14.16
C VAL A 69 8.40 -7.18 15.22
N ASP A 70 9.54 -6.55 15.55
CA ASP A 70 10.45 -7.03 16.59
C ASP A 70 9.81 -6.99 17.98
N ARG A 71 9.02 -5.95 18.29
CA ARG A 71 8.27 -5.85 19.54
C ARG A 71 7.28 -7.01 19.70
N VAL A 72 6.51 -7.31 18.65
CA VAL A 72 5.59 -8.46 18.64
C VAL A 72 6.36 -9.78 18.79
N LEU A 73 7.48 -9.93 18.09
CA LEU A 73 8.31 -11.14 18.09
C LEU A 73 9.29 -11.25 19.28
N THR A 74 9.29 -10.31 20.21
CA THR A 74 10.03 -10.43 21.48
C THR A 74 9.10 -10.56 22.68
N THR A 75 7.80 -10.28 22.48
CA THR A 75 6.77 -10.48 23.51
C THR A 75 6.37 -11.96 23.54
N SER A 76 6.82 -12.67 24.57
CA SER A 76 6.44 -14.06 24.82
C SER A 76 5.01 -14.19 25.36
N PRO A 77 4.33 -15.33 25.14
CA PRO A 77 3.04 -15.61 25.76
C PRO A 77 3.08 -15.60 27.30
N SER A 78 4.26 -15.81 27.92
CA SER A 78 4.48 -15.74 29.37
C SER A 78 5.15 -14.44 29.85
N GLY A 79 5.41 -13.49 28.94
CA GLY A 79 6.16 -12.27 29.25
C GLY A 79 7.69 -12.44 29.37
N ALA A 80 8.21 -13.67 29.35
CA ALA A 80 9.66 -13.94 29.39
C ALA A 80 10.29 -13.87 27.99
N PRO A 81 11.34 -13.09 27.73
CA PRO A 81 11.93 -12.99 26.39
C PRO A 81 12.39 -14.35 25.86
N THR A 82 11.96 -14.70 24.65
CA THR A 82 12.28 -15.98 23.98
C THR A 82 13.10 -15.76 22.71
N THR A 83 14.01 -16.69 22.40
CA THR A 83 14.82 -16.68 21.17
C THR A 83 13.94 -16.85 19.91
N ARG A 84 14.38 -16.29 18.77
CA ARG A 84 13.61 -16.23 17.50
C ARG A 84 13.32 -17.60 16.84
N GLU A 85 14.03 -18.66 17.23
CA GLU A 85 13.96 -19.99 16.59
C GLU A 85 13.22 -20.96 17.52
N GLY A 86 11.97 -21.33 17.19
CA GLY A 86 11.26 -22.41 17.89
C GLY A 86 9.84 -22.14 18.38
N TRP A 87 9.20 -21.05 17.97
CA TRP A 87 7.89 -20.69 18.52
C TRP A 87 6.73 -21.53 17.94
N ASP A 88 6.15 -22.43 18.74
CA ASP A 88 4.84 -23.04 18.42
C ASP A 88 3.77 -21.95 18.51
N ILE A 89 3.11 -21.65 17.39
CA ILE A 89 2.01 -20.68 17.36
C ILE A 89 0.84 -21.07 18.27
N ARG A 90 0.66 -22.37 18.53
CA ARG A 90 -0.41 -22.87 19.38
C ARG A 90 -0.21 -22.46 20.83
N ALA A 91 1.02 -22.12 21.24
CA ALA A 91 1.34 -21.59 22.56
C ALA A 91 0.80 -20.15 22.78
N TYR A 92 0.41 -19.44 21.72
CA TYR A 92 -0.23 -18.13 21.84
C TYR A 92 -1.74 -18.25 22.02
N PRO A 93 -2.36 -17.36 22.83
CA PRO A 93 -3.81 -17.22 22.90
C PRO A 93 -4.42 -17.04 21.50
N PRO A 94 -5.59 -17.63 21.18
CA PRO A 94 -6.20 -17.55 19.85
C PRO A 94 -6.26 -16.14 19.26
N LYS A 95 -6.58 -15.13 20.09
CA LYS A 95 -6.66 -13.72 19.68
C LYS A 95 -5.32 -13.12 19.23
N GLN A 96 -4.18 -13.66 19.69
CA GLN A 96 -2.84 -13.18 19.37
C GLN A 96 -2.18 -13.94 18.21
N ARG A 97 -2.72 -15.10 17.84
CA ARG A 97 -2.12 -15.96 16.80
C ARG A 97 -1.99 -15.25 15.46
N ALA A 98 -3.03 -14.53 15.03
CA ALA A 98 -3.01 -13.78 13.78
C ALA A 98 -1.88 -12.72 13.77
N THR A 99 -1.79 -11.91 14.83
CA THR A 99 -0.72 -10.91 15.00
C THR A 99 0.68 -11.53 14.93
N VAL A 100 0.91 -12.65 15.61
CA VAL A 100 2.22 -13.33 15.58
C VAL A 100 2.52 -13.92 14.20
N GLN A 101 1.53 -14.50 13.50
CA GLN A 101 1.71 -14.96 12.11
C GLN A 101 2.10 -13.82 11.19
N THR A 102 1.39 -12.71 11.29
CA THR A 102 1.66 -11.50 10.51
C THR A 102 3.06 -10.99 10.78
N ALA A 103 3.46 -10.83 12.05
CA ALA A 103 4.79 -10.39 12.40
C ALA A 103 5.89 -11.33 11.88
N ARG A 104 5.70 -12.66 11.93
CA ARG A 104 6.65 -13.62 11.34
C ARG A 104 6.73 -13.52 9.82
N LYS A 105 5.59 -13.39 9.13
CA LYS A 105 5.57 -13.18 7.67
C LYS A 105 6.35 -11.90 7.31
N LEU A 106 6.09 -10.81 8.02
CA LEU A 106 6.73 -9.53 7.80
C LEU A 106 8.23 -9.57 8.14
N ALA A 107 8.65 -10.20 9.23
CA ALA A 107 10.06 -10.38 9.56
C ALA A 107 10.83 -11.10 8.45
N ARG A 108 10.23 -12.16 7.87
CA ARG A 108 10.81 -12.83 6.70
C ARG A 108 10.92 -11.88 5.52
N LYS A 109 9.85 -11.16 5.18
CA LYS A 109 9.87 -10.17 4.08
C LYS A 109 10.93 -9.08 4.29
N LEU A 110 11.00 -8.50 5.49
CA LEU A 110 11.97 -7.48 5.90
C LEU A 110 13.41 -8.01 5.81
N SER A 111 13.65 -9.28 6.13
CA SER A 111 14.99 -9.88 6.00
C SER A 111 15.51 -9.84 4.55
N TYR A 112 14.62 -9.90 3.55
CA TYR A 112 14.98 -9.82 2.13
C TYR A 112 15.26 -8.40 1.63
N LEU A 113 14.91 -7.35 2.39
CA LEU A 113 15.21 -5.96 1.98
C LEU A 113 16.72 -5.72 1.87
N HIS A 114 17.50 -6.35 2.75
CA HIS A 114 18.97 -6.27 2.75
C HIS A 114 19.64 -6.86 1.48
N GLY A 115 18.88 -7.58 0.65
CA GLY A 115 19.36 -8.22 -0.58
C GLY A 115 19.45 -7.30 -1.82
N GLY A 116 19.31 -5.99 -1.65
CA GLY A 116 19.30 -5.04 -2.77
C GLY A 116 17.91 -4.69 -3.27
N THR A 117 16.94 -4.59 -2.36
CA THR A 117 15.61 -4.04 -2.64
C THR A 117 15.57 -2.61 -2.11
N CYS A 118 14.93 -1.68 -2.83
CA CYS A 118 14.75 -0.33 -2.34
C CYS A 118 13.78 -0.34 -1.15
N GLU A 119 14.15 0.22 0.00
CA GLU A 119 13.27 0.25 1.16
C GLU A 119 12.11 1.26 1.04
N ARG A 120 12.14 2.13 0.03
CA ARG A 120 11.06 3.09 -0.24
C ARG A 120 10.00 2.54 -1.21
N CYS A 121 10.42 2.05 -2.39
CA CYS A 121 9.47 1.52 -3.40
C CYS A 121 9.45 -0.01 -3.50
N TRP A 122 10.27 -0.72 -2.73
CA TRP A 122 10.29 -2.18 -2.66
C TRP A 122 10.62 -2.88 -4.00
N LEU A 123 11.18 -2.14 -4.97
CA LEU A 123 11.65 -2.68 -6.24
C LEU A 123 13.12 -3.11 -6.13
N GLN A 124 13.51 -4.10 -6.93
CA GLN A 124 14.88 -4.60 -6.97
C GLN A 124 15.83 -3.53 -7.50
N ALA A 125 16.89 -3.26 -6.73
CA ALA A 125 17.92 -2.29 -7.08
C ALA A 125 19.13 -2.91 -7.78
N ARG A 126 19.35 -4.23 -7.70
CA ARG A 126 20.71 -4.78 -7.83
C ARG A 126 21.10 -5.55 -9.09
N HIS A 127 20.24 -5.79 -10.09
CA HIS A 127 20.66 -6.70 -11.17
C HIS A 127 20.50 -6.22 -12.63
N LYS A 128 19.72 -5.17 -12.94
CA LYS A 128 19.58 -4.64 -14.32
C LYS A 128 19.25 -3.13 -14.38
N GLY A 129 20.01 -2.32 -13.65
CA GLY A 129 19.78 -0.86 -13.54
C GLY A 129 18.79 -0.49 -12.43
N PRO A 130 18.62 0.82 -12.15
CA PRO A 130 17.73 1.28 -11.09
C PRO A 130 16.27 1.09 -11.53
N GLN A 131 15.67 -0.07 -11.24
CA GLN A 131 14.20 -0.22 -11.28
C GLN A 131 13.54 0.58 -10.16
N CYS A 132 14.34 1.14 -9.24
CA CYS A 132 13.87 2.08 -8.24
C CYS A 132 13.25 3.31 -8.92
N ILE A 133 11.95 3.50 -8.70
CA ILE A 133 11.21 4.66 -9.20
C ILE A 133 11.16 5.82 -8.20
N CYS A 134 11.79 5.69 -7.03
CA CYS A 134 11.73 6.72 -5.98
C CYS A 134 12.25 8.09 -6.42
N GLN A 135 13.19 8.15 -7.38
CA GLN A 135 13.68 9.41 -7.95
C GLN A 135 12.72 10.00 -8.97
N GLN A 136 11.79 9.21 -9.50
CA GLN A 136 10.77 9.63 -10.47
C GLN A 136 9.48 10.07 -9.77
N VAL A 137 9.26 9.64 -8.52
CA VAL A 137 8.13 10.09 -7.70
C VAL A 137 8.48 11.42 -7.06
N LEU A 138 7.99 12.50 -7.67
CA LEU A 138 8.13 13.85 -7.13
C LEU A 138 7.16 14.04 -5.94
N PRO A 139 7.61 14.67 -4.84
CA PRO A 139 6.70 15.09 -3.78
C PRO A 139 5.61 16.00 -4.35
N LEU A 140 4.36 15.72 -4.04
CA LEU A 140 3.21 16.48 -4.50
C LEU A 140 2.65 17.31 -3.33
N PRO A 141 2.22 18.56 -3.56
CA PRO A 141 1.54 19.33 -2.54
C PRO A 141 0.23 18.62 -2.18
N PHE A 142 0.07 18.31 -0.89
CA PHE A 142 -1.14 17.67 -0.38
C PHE A 142 -1.46 18.16 1.02
N ARG A 143 -2.67 18.64 1.17
CA ARG A 143 -3.16 19.23 2.42
C ARG A 143 -3.44 18.16 3.47
N HIS A 144 -4.12 17.10 3.05
CA HIS A 144 -4.70 16.08 3.92
C HIS A 144 -3.64 15.07 4.38
N ARG A 145 -4.03 14.20 5.32
CA ARG A 145 -3.21 13.05 5.72
C ARG A 145 -3.76 11.77 5.14
N LEU A 146 -2.85 10.91 4.71
CA LEU A 146 -3.15 9.58 4.18
C LEU A 146 -2.74 8.53 5.20
N TRP A 147 -3.67 7.62 5.49
CA TRP A 147 -3.42 6.43 6.29
C TRP A 147 -3.59 5.22 5.37
N ILE A 148 -2.48 4.62 4.96
CA ILE A 148 -2.48 3.50 4.03
C ILE A 148 -2.62 2.22 4.87
N TYR A 149 -3.85 1.77 5.06
CA TYR A 149 -4.16 0.58 5.83
C TYR A 149 -4.04 -0.65 4.93
N THR A 150 -2.90 -1.32 5.05
CA THR A 150 -2.41 -2.34 4.14
C THR A 150 -2.55 -3.74 4.71
N HIS A 151 -3.00 -4.69 3.91
CA HIS A 151 -2.97 -6.10 4.29
C HIS A 151 -1.52 -6.61 4.31
N HIS A 152 -1.15 -7.37 5.34
CA HIS A 152 0.25 -7.80 5.54
C HIS A 152 0.87 -8.59 4.37
N ASP A 153 0.05 -9.24 3.55
CA ASP A 153 0.51 -9.95 2.35
C ASP A 153 0.92 -8.98 1.20
N GLU A 154 0.46 -7.73 1.20
CA GLU A 154 0.83 -6.71 0.19
C GLU A 154 2.12 -5.96 0.55
N VAL A 155 2.45 -5.88 1.84
CA VAL A 155 3.65 -5.19 2.32
C VAL A 155 4.90 -5.77 1.65
N LEU A 156 5.76 -4.91 1.11
CA LEU A 156 6.97 -5.25 0.35
C LEU A 156 6.75 -5.97 -1.00
N LEU A 157 5.53 -5.99 -1.53
CA LEU A 157 5.30 -6.45 -2.90
C LEU A 157 5.72 -5.40 -3.92
N ALA A 158 6.41 -5.83 -4.97
CA ALA A 158 6.82 -4.97 -6.08
C ALA A 158 5.62 -4.35 -6.81
N ALA A 159 4.51 -5.10 -6.94
CA ALA A 159 3.32 -4.69 -7.68
C ALA A 159 2.37 -3.76 -6.90
N ASP A 160 2.52 -3.64 -5.58
CA ASP A 160 1.72 -2.69 -4.80
C ASP A 160 2.06 -1.26 -5.23
N THR A 161 1.08 -0.53 -5.74
CA THR A 161 1.23 0.88 -6.15
C THR A 161 0.89 1.86 -5.03
N CYS A 162 0.16 1.43 -4.01
CA CYS A 162 -0.30 2.30 -2.91
C CYS A 162 0.88 2.81 -2.09
N LYS A 163 1.96 2.03 -1.95
CA LYS A 163 3.24 2.48 -1.36
C LYS A 163 3.81 3.75 -2.01
N LEU A 164 3.47 4.08 -3.26
CA LEU A 164 3.96 5.30 -3.91
C LEU A 164 3.41 6.56 -3.24
N LEU A 165 2.26 6.47 -2.56
CA LEU A 165 1.73 7.56 -1.74
C LEU A 165 2.68 7.92 -0.59
N LEU A 166 3.40 6.94 -0.03
CA LEU A 166 4.43 7.19 1.01
C LEU A 166 5.59 8.03 0.47
N ALA A 167 5.94 7.83 -0.81
CA ALA A 167 7.00 8.59 -1.47
C ALA A 167 6.52 9.95 -1.98
N ALA A 168 5.29 10.04 -2.49
CA ALA A 168 4.70 11.26 -3.03
C ALA A 168 4.29 12.26 -1.92
N TYR A 169 3.95 11.78 -0.73
CA TYR A 169 3.46 12.61 0.38
C TYR A 169 4.26 12.40 1.67
N PRO A 170 5.57 12.69 1.67
CA PRO A 170 6.42 12.51 2.83
C PRO A 170 5.90 13.32 4.03
N GLY A 171 5.78 12.68 5.19
CA GLY A 171 5.25 13.31 6.42
C GLY A 171 3.72 13.48 6.45
N LYS A 172 3.02 13.25 5.33
CA LYS A 172 1.56 13.29 5.23
C LYS A 172 0.93 11.92 4.99
N ALA A 173 1.70 10.94 4.52
CA ALA A 173 1.27 9.55 4.36
C ALA A 173 1.92 8.62 5.41
N ARG A 174 1.11 7.73 5.99
CA ARG A 174 1.50 6.75 7.00
C ARG A 174 1.18 5.33 6.54
N LEU A 175 2.09 4.39 6.76
CA LEU A 175 1.82 2.97 6.57
C LEU A 175 1.22 2.35 7.85
N ILE A 176 0.03 1.79 7.72
CA ILE A 176 -0.65 1.01 8.77
C ILE A 176 -0.78 -0.42 8.26
N VAL A 177 -0.36 -1.42 9.04
CA VAL A 177 -0.42 -2.82 8.61
C VAL A 177 -1.45 -3.56 9.44
N GLY A 178 -2.40 -4.22 8.77
CA GLY A 178 -3.41 -5.05 9.40
C GLY A 178 -2.79 -6.16 10.25
N ASP A 179 -3.45 -6.51 11.35
CA ASP A 179 -3.02 -7.48 12.36
C ASP A 179 -1.81 -7.05 13.22
N LEU A 180 -1.28 -5.82 13.05
CA LEU A 180 -0.30 -5.25 13.99
C LEU A 180 -1.00 -4.31 14.98
N PRO A 181 -1.11 -4.68 16.28
CA PRO A 181 -1.95 -3.96 17.23
C PRO A 181 -1.61 -2.48 17.38
N LYS A 182 -0.33 -2.08 17.37
CA LYS A 182 0.01 -0.64 17.48
C LYS A 182 -0.33 0.16 16.24
N HIS A 183 -0.26 -0.45 15.05
CA HIS A 183 -0.66 0.21 13.82
C HIS A 183 -2.18 0.39 13.80
N GLU A 184 -2.94 -0.66 14.11
CA GLU A 184 -4.41 -0.59 14.16
C GLU A 184 -4.88 0.39 15.25
N GLU A 185 -4.27 0.36 16.43
CA GLU A 185 -4.58 1.32 17.50
C GLU A 185 -4.32 2.77 17.08
N GLU A 186 -3.18 3.05 16.43
CA GLU A 186 -2.87 4.39 15.91
C GLU A 186 -3.97 4.87 14.94
N LEU A 187 -4.37 4.02 13.99
CA LEU A 187 -5.43 4.33 13.03
C LEU A 187 -6.79 4.52 13.71
N PHE A 188 -7.16 3.64 14.63
CA PHE A 188 -8.48 3.67 15.29
C PHE A 188 -8.62 4.92 16.15
N GLN A 189 -7.56 5.32 16.86
CA GLN A 189 -7.54 6.57 17.60
C GLN A 189 -7.73 7.78 16.70
N VAL A 190 -7.17 7.77 15.48
CA VAL A 190 -7.38 8.86 14.51
C VAL A 190 -8.84 8.92 14.08
N LEU A 191 -9.41 7.77 13.69
CA LEU A 191 -10.82 7.67 13.27
C LEU A 191 -11.78 8.12 14.40
N GLN A 192 -11.49 7.77 15.65
CA GLN A 192 -12.31 8.15 16.80
C GLN A 192 -12.16 9.64 17.16
N ARG A 193 -10.92 10.15 17.26
CA ARG A 193 -10.65 11.53 17.70
C ARG A 193 -11.05 12.58 16.66
N ARG A 194 -10.91 12.26 15.38
CA ARG A 194 -11.14 13.21 14.28
C ARG A 194 -12.59 13.22 13.81
N GLY A 195 -13.38 12.21 14.19
CA GLY A 195 -14.83 12.17 13.99
C GLY A 195 -15.23 12.48 12.56
N ASN A 196 -15.88 13.62 12.36
CA ASN A 196 -16.35 14.05 11.04
C ASN A 196 -15.22 14.37 10.04
N LYS A 197 -13.97 14.57 10.49
CA LYS A 197 -12.79 14.91 9.65
C LYS A 197 -11.93 13.71 9.26
N ALA A 198 -12.43 12.49 9.48
CA ALA A 198 -11.78 11.27 9.05
C ALA A 198 -12.74 10.36 8.31
N PHE A 199 -12.28 9.77 7.20
CA PHE A 199 -13.10 8.83 6.41
C PHE A 199 -12.23 7.78 5.72
N VAL A 200 -12.90 6.69 5.32
CA VAL A 200 -12.31 5.55 4.66
C VAL A 200 -12.72 5.57 3.19
N LEU A 201 -11.75 5.55 2.29
CA LEU A 201 -12.00 5.36 0.87
C LEU A 201 -12.31 3.88 0.61
N PHE A 202 -13.60 3.56 0.60
CA PHE A 202 -14.06 2.20 0.34
C PHE A 202 -15.47 2.22 -0.24
N PRO A 203 -15.72 1.53 -1.37
CA PRO A 203 -17.06 1.41 -1.93
C PRO A 203 -17.89 0.46 -1.04
N ALA A 204 -18.60 1.05 -0.08
CA ALA A 204 -19.59 0.38 0.75
C ALA A 204 -21.00 0.83 0.38
N GLU A 205 -22.00 -0.01 0.64
CA GLU A 205 -23.42 0.29 0.39
C GLU A 205 -23.89 1.58 1.09
N ASN A 206 -23.30 1.89 2.25
CA ASN A 206 -23.59 3.07 3.06
C ASN A 206 -22.58 4.22 2.87
N ALA A 207 -21.73 4.16 1.84
CA ALA A 207 -20.73 5.18 1.62
C ALA A 207 -21.37 6.52 1.21
N SER A 208 -20.91 7.61 1.81
CA SER A 208 -21.35 8.96 1.45
C SER A 208 -20.60 9.49 0.23
N SER A 209 -21.15 10.49 -0.45
CA SER A 209 -20.41 11.31 -1.40
C SER A 209 -19.56 12.36 -0.67
N PHE A 210 -18.56 12.90 -1.35
CA PHE A 210 -17.71 13.95 -0.76
C PHE A 210 -18.50 15.21 -0.44
N ALA A 211 -19.44 15.61 -1.31
CA ALA A 211 -20.29 16.79 -1.09
C ALA A 211 -21.09 16.67 0.23
N LYS A 212 -21.70 15.50 0.46
CA LYS A 212 -22.42 15.20 1.71
C LYS A 212 -21.50 15.21 2.93
N LEU A 213 -20.26 14.76 2.78
CA LEU A 213 -19.25 14.74 3.84
C LEU A 213 -18.73 16.14 4.19
N ALA A 214 -18.52 16.98 3.17
CA ALA A 214 -18.02 18.34 3.30
C ALA A 214 -19.09 19.35 3.73
N GLY A 215 -20.35 18.92 3.93
CA GLY A 215 -21.46 19.82 4.22
C GLY A 215 -21.80 20.75 3.06
N LEU A 216 -21.32 20.43 1.85
CA LEU A 216 -21.67 21.15 0.63
C LEU A 216 -23.05 20.66 0.21
N SER A 217 -24.09 21.38 0.65
CA SER A 217 -25.45 21.21 0.16
C SER A 217 -25.43 21.33 -1.36
N SER A 218 -25.69 20.24 -2.08
CA SER A 218 -25.90 20.27 -3.53
C SER A 218 -27.15 21.12 -3.81
N ALA A 219 -26.97 22.41 -4.10
CA ALA A 219 -28.03 23.32 -4.54
C ALA A 219 -28.46 23.06 -6.00
N ALA A 220 -28.40 21.81 -6.44
CA ALA A 220 -28.67 21.40 -7.81
C ALA A 220 -29.53 20.13 -7.81
N ASP A 221 -30.75 20.28 -7.30
CA ASP A 221 -31.91 19.50 -7.75
C ASP A 221 -33.13 20.40 -7.60
N GLY A 222 -33.45 21.11 -8.68
CA GLY A 222 -34.62 21.98 -8.77
C GLY A 222 -35.83 21.18 -9.23
N SER A 223 -36.90 21.21 -8.42
CA SER A 223 -38.27 21.59 -8.83
C SER A 223 -39.27 21.21 -7.72
N SER A 224 -39.68 22.21 -6.92
CA SER A 224 -41.09 22.61 -6.79
C SER A 224 -41.27 23.72 -5.75
N GLU A 225 -41.79 24.83 -6.29
CA GLU A 225 -42.74 25.80 -5.75
C GLU A 225 -42.44 26.65 -4.50
N ILE A 226 -42.21 27.93 -4.79
CA ILE A 226 -42.78 29.15 -4.17
C ILE A 226 -43.09 29.08 -2.67
N GLY A 227 -42.14 29.57 -1.87
CA GLY A 227 -42.36 30.02 -0.50
C GLY A 227 -41.48 31.24 -0.23
N VAL A 228 -42.00 32.43 -0.55
CA VAL A 228 -41.37 33.71 -0.22
C VAL A 228 -41.41 33.89 1.29
N THR A 229 -40.28 33.68 1.97
CA THR A 229 -39.99 34.38 3.23
C THR A 229 -38.52 34.81 3.21
N SER A 230 -38.35 36.07 2.83
CA SER A 230 -37.17 36.89 2.99
C SER A 230 -36.65 36.85 4.43
N HIS A 231 -35.45 36.34 4.63
CA HIS A 231 -34.62 36.67 5.78
C HIS A 231 -33.22 37.09 5.31
N PRO A 232 -32.61 38.09 5.97
CA PRO A 232 -31.78 39.09 5.31
C PRO A 232 -30.35 38.61 5.08
N LEU A 233 -29.73 39.19 4.05
CA LEU A 233 -28.29 39.29 3.89
C LEU A 233 -27.64 39.69 5.23
N SER A 234 -27.03 38.74 5.91
CA SER A 234 -26.11 39.01 7.01
C SER A 234 -24.69 38.97 6.47
N SER A 235 -24.18 40.16 6.18
CA SER A 235 -22.78 40.57 6.35
C SER A 235 -21.71 39.58 5.88
N THR A 236 -21.16 39.87 4.70
CA THR A 236 -19.77 39.58 4.33
C THR A 236 -18.83 40.05 5.44
N ARG A 237 -18.50 39.15 6.38
CA ARG A 237 -17.28 39.25 7.16
C ARG A 237 -16.20 38.56 6.33
N GLU A 238 -15.30 39.36 5.78
CA GLU A 238 -13.99 38.89 5.36
C GLU A 238 -13.26 38.44 6.65
N THR A 239 -13.50 37.19 7.05
CA THR A 239 -12.78 36.58 8.17
C THR A 239 -11.41 36.17 7.66
N GLU A 240 -10.41 36.82 8.24
CA GLU A 240 -9.00 36.44 8.34
C GLU A 240 -8.78 34.95 8.09
N ASP A 241 -8.02 34.63 7.03
CA ASP A 241 -7.25 33.39 6.83
C ASP A 241 -7.74 32.13 7.57
N GLU A 242 -9.00 31.69 7.33
CA GLU A 242 -9.41 30.35 7.74
C GLU A 242 -8.60 29.34 6.93
N VAL A 243 -7.46 28.91 7.48
CA VAL A 243 -6.65 27.82 6.94
C VAL A 243 -7.61 26.64 6.76
N PRO A 244 -7.93 26.23 5.52
CA PRO A 244 -9.01 25.26 5.36
C PRO A 244 -8.73 23.94 6.12
N GLU A 245 -9.76 23.22 6.53
CA GLU A 245 -9.52 22.14 7.48
C GLU A 245 -8.78 20.94 6.85
N GLU A 246 -7.79 20.39 7.56
CA GLU A 246 -7.10 19.15 7.16
C GLU A 246 -8.01 17.94 7.42
N TRP A 247 -7.95 16.93 6.56
CA TRP A 247 -8.74 15.68 6.67
C TRP A 247 -7.82 14.48 6.82
N ASP A 248 -8.31 13.42 7.48
CA ASP A 248 -7.66 12.12 7.54
C ASP A 248 -8.35 11.13 6.59
N ILE A 249 -7.60 10.64 5.62
CA ILE A 249 -8.11 9.79 4.56
C ILE A 249 -7.48 8.42 4.70
N VAL A 250 -8.30 7.41 4.98
CA VAL A 250 -7.84 6.03 5.08
C VAL A 250 -8.00 5.35 3.72
N VAL A 251 -6.90 4.85 3.19
CA VAL A 251 -6.87 4.06 1.94
C VAL A 251 -6.68 2.60 2.33
N LEU A 252 -7.58 1.72 1.90
CA LEU A 252 -7.44 0.29 2.11
C LEU A 252 -6.63 -0.32 0.97
N ASP A 253 -5.52 -0.98 1.32
CA ASP A 253 -4.60 -1.56 0.35
C ASP A 253 -4.57 -3.10 0.42
N GLY A 254 -4.88 -3.71 -0.72
CA GLY A 254 -5.06 -5.15 -0.91
C GLY A 254 -6.07 -5.51 -2.00
N THR A 255 -6.10 -6.80 -2.34
CA THR A 255 -7.18 -7.41 -3.12
C THR A 255 -8.54 -7.09 -2.49
N TRP A 256 -9.61 -7.15 -3.28
CA TRP A 256 -10.96 -6.85 -2.82
C TRP A 256 -11.37 -7.59 -1.52
N GLU A 257 -11.01 -8.87 -1.40
CA GLU A 257 -11.30 -9.65 -0.20
C GLU A 257 -10.47 -9.18 1.01
N GLN A 258 -9.18 -8.89 0.81
CA GLN A 258 -8.33 -8.35 1.86
C GLN A 258 -8.84 -6.96 2.32
N ALA A 259 -9.18 -6.07 1.39
CA ALA A 259 -9.73 -4.75 1.69
C ALA A 259 -11.04 -4.84 2.48
N ARG A 260 -11.96 -5.76 2.11
CA ARG A 260 -13.17 -6.03 2.91
C ARG A 260 -12.86 -6.50 4.33
N ARG A 261 -11.88 -7.40 4.48
CA ARG A 261 -11.45 -7.87 5.82
C ARG A 261 -10.86 -6.74 6.65
N LEU A 262 -10.03 -5.88 6.07
CA LEU A 262 -9.51 -4.68 6.74
C LEU A 262 -10.65 -3.74 7.13
N ASN A 263 -11.58 -3.45 6.22
CA ASN A 263 -12.73 -2.60 6.50
C ASN A 263 -13.58 -3.12 7.66
N SER A 264 -13.80 -4.45 7.74
CA SER A 264 -14.58 -5.08 8.81
C SER A 264 -13.97 -4.93 10.21
N ARG A 265 -12.70 -4.55 10.31
CA ARG A 265 -12.00 -4.32 11.57
C ARG A 265 -12.06 -2.88 12.04
N LEU A 266 -12.42 -1.96 11.15
CA LEU A 266 -12.51 -0.54 11.50
C LEU A 266 -13.63 -0.33 12.53
N PRO A 267 -13.50 0.70 13.39
CA PRO A 267 -14.58 1.06 14.31
C PRO A 267 -15.89 1.30 13.56
N ALA A 268 -17.02 0.93 14.15
CA ALA A 268 -18.35 1.17 13.54
C ALA A 268 -18.65 2.65 13.27
N SER A 269 -17.95 3.56 13.96
CA SER A 269 -18.02 5.01 13.74
C SER A 269 -17.25 5.49 12.50
N ALA A 270 -16.45 4.64 11.86
CA ALA A 270 -15.68 4.99 10.68
C ALA A 270 -16.63 5.23 9.50
N ARG A 271 -16.52 6.41 8.88
CA ARG A 271 -17.35 6.81 7.75
C ARG A 271 -16.71 6.35 6.45
N ALA A 272 -17.47 5.64 5.61
CA ALA A 272 -17.04 5.30 4.26
C ALA A 272 -17.36 6.45 3.28
N LEU A 273 -16.40 6.76 2.41
CA LEU A 273 -16.53 7.66 1.28
C LEU A 273 -16.39 6.84 -0.01
N THR A 274 -17.35 6.99 -0.92
CA THR A 274 -17.22 6.48 -2.30
C THR A 274 -16.80 7.62 -3.21
N LEU A 275 -15.82 7.36 -4.06
CA LEU A 275 -15.46 8.26 -5.14
C LEU A 275 -16.45 8.04 -6.28
N CYS A 276 -17.32 9.02 -6.53
CA CYS A 276 -18.12 9.01 -7.74
C CYS A 276 -17.19 9.31 -8.94
N PRO A 277 -17.24 8.50 -10.02
CA PRO A 277 -16.53 8.85 -11.23
C PRO A 277 -16.99 10.23 -11.71
N SER A 278 -16.04 11.08 -12.09
CA SER A 278 -16.39 12.38 -12.67
C SER A 278 -17.23 12.17 -13.93
N PRO A 279 -18.31 12.94 -14.15
CA PRO A 279 -19.15 12.81 -15.34
C PRO A 279 -18.37 12.95 -16.65
N ARG A 280 -17.19 13.56 -16.63
CA ARG A 280 -16.28 13.65 -17.80
C ARG A 280 -15.73 12.30 -18.28
N PHE A 281 -15.84 11.26 -17.47
CA PHE A 281 -15.41 9.90 -17.81
C PHE A 281 -16.58 8.92 -17.91
N ALA A 282 -17.83 9.41 -17.84
CA ALA A 282 -18.97 8.59 -18.19
C ALA A 282 -18.93 8.38 -19.71
N HIS A 283 -18.62 7.16 -20.14
CA HIS A 283 -18.79 6.81 -21.55
C HIS A 283 -20.26 7.01 -21.92
N PRO A 284 -20.57 7.76 -22.99
CA PRO A 284 -21.92 7.73 -23.54
C PRO A 284 -22.20 6.28 -23.97
N GLY A 285 -23.27 5.72 -23.41
CA GLY A 285 -23.74 4.37 -23.73
C GLY A 285 -24.35 4.29 -25.12
#